data_AF-A0A4Y2EPC7-F1
#
_entry.id   AF-A0A4Y2EPC7-F1
#
_cell.length_a   1.000
_cell.length_b   1.000
_cell.length_c   1.000
_cell.angle_alpha   90.00
_cell.angle_beta   90.00
_cell.angle_gamma   90.00
#
_symmetry.space_group_name_H-M   'P 1'
#
loop_
_entity.id
_entity.type
_entity.pdbx_description
1 polymer ?
#
loop_
_entity_poly.entity_id
_entity_poly.type
_entity_poly.pdbx_seq_one_letter_code
_entity_poly.pdbx_strand_id
1 'polypeptide(L)'
;MLKRENIFYWSYSQRYIHCIKGKTDDWKQFVRNRVSEIKEKTNPNRWHHCAGKDNPADKLNRGISAQVNDEIWFSGPQWLLQINVPCNKSSDIVGTELNCIEEERRKIVATFQNNIEPFQPLLNLDNYSDLDKVIRINSYVLRFANNCRHNREKAIGNLTANELINAEKYWVRCVQQTEFETEYEEIKYHKSVTRSSKLFSLNPMMTEDGLLC
;
A
#
# COMPACT_ATOMS: atom_id res chain seq x y z
N MET A 1 27.37 -33.42 24.93
CA MET A 1 27.06 -32.10 24.32
C MET A 1 26.16 -31.36 25.30
N LEU A 2 26.62 -30.28 25.93
CA LEU A 2 25.80 -29.53 26.90
C LEU A 2 24.58 -28.94 26.17
N LYS A 3 23.36 -29.39 26.52
CA LYS A 3 22.12 -28.73 26.11
C LYS A 3 22.11 -27.35 26.79
N ARG A 4 22.39 -26.30 26.02
CA ARG A 4 22.28 -24.91 26.49
C ARG A 4 20.80 -24.51 26.51
N GLU A 5 20.10 -24.81 27.60
CA GLU A 5 18.65 -24.57 27.67
C GLU A 5 18.29 -23.08 27.81
N ASN A 6 19.25 -22.23 28.24
CA ASN A 6 19.07 -20.79 28.42
C ASN A 6 20.18 -19.96 27.75
N ILE A 7 20.03 -19.67 26.45
CA ILE A 7 20.90 -18.75 25.70
C ILE A 7 20.20 -17.41 25.56
N PHE A 8 20.87 -16.34 25.99
CA PHE A 8 20.46 -14.95 25.80
C PHE A 8 21.43 -14.21 24.87
N TYR A 9 20.92 -13.25 24.12
CA TYR A 9 21.69 -12.49 23.13
C TYR A 9 21.65 -11.00 23.48
N TRP A 10 22.80 -10.34 23.40
CA TRP A 10 22.95 -8.93 23.75
C TRP A 10 23.54 -8.18 22.56
N SER A 11 22.93 -7.05 22.21
CA SER A 11 23.43 -6.13 21.18
C SER A 11 23.37 -4.71 21.68
N TYR A 12 24.34 -3.89 21.26
CA TYR A 12 24.35 -2.46 21.54
C TYR A 12 23.52 -1.64 20.56
N SER A 13 23.09 -2.26 19.46
CA SER A 13 22.28 -1.59 18.45
C SER A 13 20.80 -1.80 18.73
N GLN A 14 20.14 -0.78 19.25
CA GLN A 14 18.70 -0.77 19.44
C GLN A 14 17.94 -0.99 18.13
N ARG A 15 18.45 -0.43 17.02
CA ARG A 15 17.91 -0.65 15.67
C ARG A 15 17.85 -2.14 15.31
N TYR A 16 18.93 -2.90 15.52
CA TYR A 16 18.90 -4.35 15.24
C TYR A 16 17.98 -5.11 16.19
N ILE A 17 17.95 -4.74 17.47
CA ILE A 17 16.99 -5.33 18.43
C ILE A 17 15.55 -5.09 17.98
N HIS A 18 15.24 -3.87 17.50
CA HIS A 18 13.94 -3.53 16.96
C HIS A 18 13.60 -4.36 15.70
N CYS A 19 14.54 -4.48 14.75
CA CYS A 19 14.33 -5.31 13.56
C CYS A 19 14.07 -6.78 13.88
N ILE A 20 14.81 -7.35 14.84
CA ILE A 20 14.67 -8.75 15.28
C ILE A 20 13.34 -8.97 15.99
N LYS A 21 12.86 -8.01 16.79
CA LYS A 21 11.57 -8.13 17.51
C LYS A 21 10.35 -7.79 16.64
N GLY A 22 10.51 -6.95 15.62
CA GLY A 22 9.44 -6.53 14.71
C GLY A 22 9.02 -7.58 13.68
N LYS A 23 8.09 -7.24 12.78
CA LYS A 23 7.67 -8.14 11.68
C LYS A 23 8.72 -8.18 10.58
N THR A 24 9.06 -9.37 10.09
CA THR A 24 10.18 -9.53 9.16
C THR A 24 9.92 -8.92 7.78
N ASP A 25 8.67 -9.01 7.29
CA ASP A 25 8.28 -8.51 5.97
C ASP A 25 8.17 -6.98 5.87
N ASP A 26 8.19 -6.30 7.02
CA ASP A 26 8.21 -4.84 7.08
C ASP A 26 9.55 -4.27 6.59
N TRP A 27 10.61 -5.08 6.54
CA TRP A 27 11.97 -4.63 6.25
C TRP A 27 12.36 -4.77 4.78
N LYS A 28 13.26 -3.90 4.31
CA LYS A 28 13.95 -4.05 3.01
C LYS A 28 14.62 -5.42 2.90
N GLN A 29 14.77 -5.91 1.67
CA GLN A 29 15.28 -7.26 1.33
C GLN A 29 16.51 -7.67 2.15
N PHE A 30 17.51 -6.79 2.25
CA PHE A 30 18.78 -7.08 2.91
C PHE A 30 18.63 -7.32 4.43
N VAL A 31 17.83 -6.48 5.09
CA VAL A 31 17.54 -6.60 6.53
C VAL A 31 16.61 -7.77 6.77
N ARG A 32 15.57 -7.91 5.95
CA ARG A 32 14.60 -9.01 5.99
C ARG A 32 15.29 -10.37 5.99
N ASN A 33 16.19 -10.60 5.03
CA ASN A 33 16.85 -11.90 4.88
C ASN A 33 17.68 -12.28 6.13
N ARG A 34 18.42 -11.32 6.71
CA ARG A 34 19.22 -11.56 7.93
C ARG A 34 18.35 -11.77 9.16
N VAL A 35 17.30 -10.95 9.31
CA VAL A 35 16.36 -11.10 10.42
C VAL A 35 15.66 -12.44 10.35
N SER A 36 15.26 -12.91 9.16
CA SER A 36 14.69 -14.25 8.96
C SER A 36 15.63 -15.34 9.46
N GLU A 37 16.90 -15.32 9.03
CA GLU A 37 17.89 -16.32 9.45
C GLU A 37 18.12 -16.31 10.97
N ILE A 38 18.22 -15.13 11.57
CA ILE A 38 18.37 -14.98 13.03
C ILE A 38 17.16 -15.55 13.77
N LYS A 39 15.94 -15.28 13.29
CA LYS A 39 14.69 -15.77 13.89
C LYS A 39 14.50 -17.27 13.75
N GLU A 40 15.04 -17.86 12.69
CA GLU A 40 15.03 -19.31 12.48
C GLU A 40 15.93 -20.01 13.51
N LYS A 41 17.07 -19.39 13.84
CA LYS A 41 18.09 -19.98 14.72
C LYS A 41 17.97 -19.59 16.19
N THR A 42 17.21 -18.54 16.51
CA THR A 42 17.16 -17.95 17.87
C THR A 42 15.74 -17.50 18.22
N ASN A 43 15.45 -17.39 19.53
CA ASN A 43 14.19 -16.80 20.00
C ASN A 43 14.30 -15.27 20.09
N PRO A 44 13.51 -14.49 19.33
CA PRO A 44 13.55 -13.01 19.34
C PRO A 44 13.34 -12.37 20.72
N ASN A 45 12.58 -13.03 21.60
CA ASN A 45 12.32 -12.53 22.95
C ASN A 45 13.54 -12.63 23.87
N ARG A 46 14.57 -13.39 23.48
CA ARG A 46 15.83 -13.54 24.20
C ARG A 46 16.92 -12.57 23.72
N TRP A 47 16.57 -11.64 22.82
CA TRP A 47 17.45 -10.56 22.38
C TRP A 47 17.23 -9.29 23.22
N HIS A 48 18.32 -8.77 23.78
CA HIS A 48 18.32 -7.65 24.71
C HIS A 48 19.32 -6.57 24.32
N HIS A 49 19.06 -5.35 24.75
CA HIS A 49 19.96 -4.23 24.55
C HIS A 49 20.96 -4.13 25.71
N CYS A 50 22.24 -3.92 25.38
CA CYS A 50 23.29 -3.51 26.31
C CYS A 50 23.86 -2.16 25.86
N ALA A 51 24.35 -1.32 26.78
CA ALA A 51 24.99 -0.07 26.36
C ALA A 51 26.29 -0.36 25.58
N GLY A 52 26.63 0.46 24.58
CA GLY A 52 27.86 0.27 23.79
C GLY A 52 29.14 0.18 24.62
N LYS A 53 29.23 0.97 25.70
CA LYS A 53 30.33 0.92 26.68
C LYS A 53 30.47 -0.42 27.41
N ASP A 54 29.37 -1.17 27.52
CA ASP A 54 29.30 -2.47 28.18
C ASP A 54 29.39 -3.63 27.18
N ASN A 55 29.39 -3.34 25.87
CA ASN A 55 29.51 -4.35 24.82
C ASN A 55 30.99 -4.61 24.50
N PRO A 56 31.56 -5.76 24.88
CA PRO A 56 32.96 -6.05 24.58
C PRO A 56 33.25 -6.10 23.07
N ALA A 57 32.25 -6.47 22.24
CA ALA A 57 32.43 -6.51 20.79
C ALA A 57 32.62 -5.13 20.14
N ASP A 58 32.14 -4.05 20.78
CA ASP A 58 32.36 -2.68 20.26
C ASP A 58 33.84 -2.30 20.33
N LYS A 59 34.58 -2.81 21.33
CA LYS A 59 36.02 -2.55 21.51
C LYS A 59 36.83 -3.12 20.35
N LEU A 60 36.50 -4.33 19.88
CA LEU A 60 37.12 -4.89 18.68
C LEU A 60 36.87 -4.03 17.45
N ASN A 61 35.63 -3.57 17.27
CA ASN A 61 35.25 -2.78 16.08
C ASN A 61 35.94 -1.41 16.03
N ARG A 62 36.30 -0.82 17.19
CA ARG A 62 37.03 0.45 17.27
C ARG A 62 38.55 0.30 17.16
N GLY A 63 39.06 -0.91 17.31
CA GLY A 63 40.48 -1.20 17.41
C GLY A 63 41.02 -0.89 18.81
N ILE A 64 41.35 -1.94 19.56
CA ILE A 64 42.08 -1.84 20.83
C ILE A 64 43.45 -2.50 20.70
N SER A 65 44.43 -2.00 21.44
CA SER A 65 45.73 -2.68 21.55
C SER A 65 45.56 -4.02 22.27
N ALA A 66 46.24 -5.06 21.77
CA ALA A 66 46.25 -6.38 22.38
C ALA A 66 46.87 -6.42 23.79
N GLN A 67 47.54 -5.35 24.21
CA GLN A 67 48.18 -5.22 25.52
C GLN A 67 47.28 -4.59 26.60
N VAL A 68 46.04 -4.23 26.27
CA VAL A 68 45.11 -3.60 27.21
C VAL A 68 44.54 -4.67 28.16
N ASN A 69 44.68 -4.44 29.46
CA ASN A 69 43.98 -5.21 30.49
C ASN A 69 42.56 -4.66 30.66
N ASP A 70 41.60 -5.25 29.96
CA ASP A 70 40.20 -4.78 29.92
C ASP A 70 39.24 -5.76 30.62
N GLU A 71 38.77 -5.38 31.80
CA GLU A 71 37.90 -6.24 32.61
C GLU A 71 36.57 -6.58 31.91
N ILE A 72 35.98 -5.66 31.13
CA ILE A 72 34.72 -5.93 30.42
C ILE A 72 34.94 -6.94 29.30
N TRP A 73 36.10 -6.90 28.64
CA TRP A 73 36.46 -7.88 27.62
C TRP A 73 36.64 -9.29 28.20
N PHE A 74 37.39 -9.41 29.30
CA PHE A 74 37.73 -10.70 29.89
C PHE A 74 36.62 -11.29 30.76
N SER A 75 35.93 -10.46 31.53
CA SER A 75 34.95 -10.88 32.56
C SER A 75 33.51 -10.55 32.20
N GLY A 76 33.29 -9.75 31.17
CA GLY A 76 31.97 -9.20 30.85
C GLY A 76 31.56 -8.07 31.80
N PRO A 77 30.42 -7.41 31.53
CA PRO A 77 29.93 -6.35 32.40
C PRO A 77 29.35 -6.92 33.70
N GLN A 78 29.59 -6.22 34.82
CA GLN A 78 29.19 -6.66 36.16
C GLN A 78 27.69 -6.98 36.29
N TRP A 79 26.83 -6.24 35.56
CA TRP A 79 25.38 -6.48 35.59
C TRP A 79 24.96 -7.82 34.98
N LEU A 80 25.79 -8.43 34.12
CA LEU A 80 25.51 -9.74 33.53
C LEU A 80 25.76 -10.89 34.51
N LEU A 81 26.55 -10.65 35.57
CA LEU A 81 26.84 -11.61 36.63
C LEU A 81 25.77 -11.63 37.74
N GLN A 82 24.81 -10.70 37.69
CA GLN A 82 23.74 -10.60 38.68
C GLN A 82 22.64 -11.63 38.41
N ILE A 83 22.05 -12.20 39.47
CA ILE A 83 20.96 -13.20 39.40
C ILE A 83 19.74 -12.64 38.65
N ASN A 84 19.46 -11.35 38.84
CA ASN A 84 18.39 -10.64 38.16
C ASN A 84 18.99 -9.66 37.15
N VAL A 85 19.37 -10.18 35.99
CA VAL A 85 19.89 -9.34 34.90
C VAL A 85 18.83 -8.31 34.53
N PRO A 86 19.15 -7.00 34.52
CA PRO A 86 18.23 -5.97 34.07
C PRO A 86 17.88 -6.21 32.60
N CYS A 87 16.79 -6.92 32.33
CA CYS A 87 16.21 -6.91 31.00
C CYS A 87 15.61 -5.53 30.83
N ASN A 88 16.34 -4.64 30.16
CA ASN A 88 15.81 -3.33 29.76
C ASN A 88 14.44 -3.58 29.12
N LYS A 89 13.37 -3.21 29.83
CA LYS A 89 12.05 -3.07 29.25
C LYS A 89 12.23 -2.08 28.11
N SER A 90 11.75 -2.42 26.94
CA SER A 90 11.90 -1.66 25.70
C SER A 90 11.23 -0.28 25.81
N SER A 91 11.91 0.64 26.48
CA SER A 91 11.58 2.05 26.68
C SER A 91 12.97 2.69 26.87
N ASP A 92 13.60 3.34 25.91
CA ASP A 92 13.05 4.24 24.91
C ASP A 92 13.95 4.20 23.66
N ILE A 93 13.35 3.97 22.48
CA ILE A 93 14.07 4.24 21.22
C ILE A 93 14.12 5.77 21.11
N VAL A 94 15.33 6.34 21.23
CA VAL A 94 15.52 7.79 21.14
C VAL A 94 15.10 8.26 19.74
N GLY A 95 14.47 9.43 19.63
CA GLY A 95 13.85 9.92 18.38
C GLY A 95 14.75 9.88 17.14
N THR A 96 16.07 10.02 17.30
CA THR A 96 17.05 9.90 16.22
C THR A 96 17.11 8.48 15.63
N GLU A 97 16.95 7.45 16.45
CA GLU A 97 16.98 6.05 16.00
C GLU A 97 15.68 5.62 15.30
N LEU A 98 14.55 6.25 15.62
CA LEU A 98 13.27 6.01 14.95
C LEU A 98 13.33 6.38 13.46
N ASN A 99 13.94 7.53 13.12
CA ASN A 99 14.12 7.94 11.73
C ASN A 99 14.96 6.94 10.95
N CYS A 100 16.07 6.47 11.53
CA CYS A 100 16.91 5.47 10.91
C CYS A 100 16.18 4.12 10.74
N ILE A 101 15.31 3.71 11.67
CA ILE A 101 14.51 2.48 11.52
C ILE A 101 13.53 2.61 10.35
N GLU A 102 12.88 3.77 10.22
CA GLU A 102 11.90 4.01 9.17
C GLU A 102 12.53 3.97 7.77
N GLU A 103 13.78 4.42 7.63
CA GLU A 103 14.53 4.30 6.38
C GLU A 103 14.74 2.85 5.93
N GLU A 104 14.76 1.87 6.84
CA GLU A 104 14.88 0.45 6.51
C GLU A 104 13.57 -0.26 6.23
N ARG A 105 12.44 0.42 6.44
CA ARG A 105 11.16 -0.16 6.09
C ARG A 105 11.03 -0.32 4.58
N ARG A 106 10.40 -1.41 4.19
CA ARG A 106 10.03 -1.69 2.80
C ARG A 106 9.00 -0.66 2.37
N LYS A 107 9.38 0.21 1.42
CA LYS A 107 8.45 1.12 0.76
C LYS A 107 7.65 0.34 -0.29
N ILE A 108 6.33 0.34 -0.17
CA ILE A 108 5.43 -0.19 -1.19
C ILE A 108 5.01 0.98 -2.07
N VAL A 109 5.44 0.98 -3.33
CA VAL A 109 4.98 1.94 -4.34
C VAL A 109 3.94 1.22 -5.19
N ALA A 110 2.69 1.62 -5.09
CA ALA A 110 1.64 1.17 -6.00
C ALA A 110 1.68 2.05 -7.25
N THR A 111 2.06 1.49 -8.39
CA THR A 111 2.01 2.18 -9.67
C THR A 111 0.69 1.83 -10.35
N PHE A 112 -0.14 2.84 -10.60
CA PHE A 112 -1.35 2.70 -11.42
C PHE A 112 -0.99 3.01 -12.86
N GLN A 113 -1.20 2.05 -13.75
CA GLN A 113 -1.07 2.27 -15.18
C GLN A 113 -2.45 2.62 -15.74
N ASN A 114 -2.67 3.89 -16.08
CA ASN A 114 -3.85 4.32 -16.81
C ASN A 114 -3.67 3.96 -18.28
N ASN A 115 -3.95 2.71 -18.65
CA ASN A 115 -4.21 2.41 -20.05
C ASN A 115 -5.53 3.11 -20.39
N ILE A 116 -5.45 4.19 -21.19
CA ILE A 116 -6.63 4.79 -21.80
C ILE A 116 -7.06 3.81 -22.90
N GLU A 117 -7.71 2.73 -22.52
CA GLU A 117 -8.37 1.90 -23.51
C GLU A 117 -9.53 2.70 -24.12
N PRO A 118 -9.76 2.59 -25.45
CA PRO A 118 -10.91 3.19 -26.08
C PRO A 118 -12.17 2.73 -25.37
N PHE A 119 -13.10 3.66 -25.16
CA PHE A 119 -14.36 3.38 -24.47
C PHE A 119 -15.06 2.18 -25.10
N GLN A 120 -15.24 1.10 -24.34
CA GLN A 120 -16.00 -0.09 -24.75
C GLN A 120 -17.36 -0.09 -24.06
N PRO A 121 -18.48 -0.19 -24.82
CA PRO A 121 -19.79 -0.33 -24.23
C PRO A 121 -19.89 -1.60 -23.37
N LEU A 122 -20.66 -1.53 -22.27
CA LEU A 122 -20.84 -2.64 -21.32
C LEU A 122 -21.49 -3.88 -21.93
N LEU A 123 -22.29 -3.69 -22.98
CA LEU A 123 -23.02 -4.75 -23.69
C LEU A 123 -22.86 -4.51 -25.21
N ASN A 124 -22.92 -5.57 -26.00
CA ASN A 124 -23.16 -5.41 -27.43
C ASN A 124 -24.67 -5.30 -27.67
N LEU A 125 -25.13 -4.15 -28.18
CA LEU A 125 -26.56 -3.89 -28.43
C LEU A 125 -27.14 -4.79 -29.53
N ASP A 126 -26.32 -5.29 -30.47
CA ASP A 126 -26.78 -6.18 -31.55
C ASP A 126 -27.34 -7.52 -31.02
N ASN A 127 -26.98 -7.89 -29.79
CA ASN A 127 -27.47 -9.10 -29.13
C ASN A 127 -28.89 -8.94 -28.55
N TYR A 128 -29.50 -7.76 -28.67
CA TYR A 128 -30.77 -7.43 -28.03
C TYR A 128 -31.72 -6.74 -29.01
N SER A 129 -33.01 -7.09 -28.91
CA SER A 129 -34.09 -6.51 -29.72
C SER A 129 -35.06 -5.65 -28.91
N ASP A 130 -34.74 -5.38 -27.64
CA ASP A 130 -35.61 -4.71 -26.67
C ASP A 130 -34.77 -3.75 -25.83
N LEU A 131 -35.04 -2.44 -25.99
CA LEU A 131 -34.32 -1.38 -25.29
C LEU A 131 -34.60 -1.38 -23.78
N ASP A 132 -35.85 -1.64 -23.36
CA ASP A 132 -36.21 -1.70 -21.94
C ASP A 132 -35.46 -2.83 -21.24
N LYS A 133 -35.30 -3.96 -21.93
CA LYS A 133 -34.47 -5.08 -21.44
C LYS A 133 -33.01 -4.67 -21.28
N VAL A 134 -32.43 -3.98 -22.26
CA VAL A 134 -31.05 -3.48 -22.20
C VAL A 134 -30.86 -2.50 -21.05
N ILE A 135 -31.76 -1.53 -20.90
CA ILE A 135 -31.70 -0.54 -19.81
C ILE A 135 -31.76 -1.25 -18.46
N ARG A 136 -32.70 -2.20 -18.26
CA ARG A 136 -32.80 -2.96 -17.01
C ARG A 136 -31.55 -3.76 -16.69
N ILE A 137 -30.98 -4.47 -17.67
CA ILE A 137 -29.74 -5.24 -17.49
C ILE A 137 -28.61 -4.28 -17.09
N ASN A 138 -28.45 -3.18 -17.83
CA ASN A 138 -27.41 -2.20 -17.56
C ASN A 138 -27.56 -1.55 -16.17
N SER A 139 -28.78 -1.22 -15.74
CA SER A 139 -29.05 -0.72 -14.39
C SER A 139 -28.60 -1.70 -13.31
N TYR A 140 -28.85 -3.01 -13.47
CA TYR A 140 -28.39 -4.02 -12.52
C TYR A 140 -26.86 -4.15 -12.50
N VAL A 141 -26.20 -4.08 -13.66
CA VAL A 141 -24.72 -4.10 -13.74
C VAL A 141 -24.13 -2.89 -13.02
N LEU A 142 -24.66 -1.69 -13.26
CA LEU A 142 -24.22 -0.46 -12.60
C LEU A 142 -24.48 -0.52 -11.08
N ARG A 143 -25.63 -1.04 -10.64
CA ARG A 143 -25.93 -1.27 -9.22
C ARG A 143 -24.93 -2.21 -8.58
N PHE A 144 -24.65 -3.34 -9.23
CA PHE A 144 -23.67 -4.30 -8.74
C PHE A 144 -22.30 -3.65 -8.55
N ALA A 145 -21.81 -2.91 -9.56
CA ALA A 145 -20.56 -2.18 -9.46
C ALA A 145 -20.55 -1.16 -8.31
N ASN A 146 -21.66 -0.45 -8.09
CA ASN A 146 -21.79 0.49 -6.96
C ASN A 146 -21.78 -0.24 -5.60
N ASN A 147 -22.46 -1.39 -5.48
CA ASN A 147 -22.51 -2.19 -4.26
C ASN A 147 -21.16 -2.86 -3.90
N CYS A 148 -20.28 -3.04 -4.88
CA CYS A 148 -18.91 -3.55 -4.66
C CYS A 148 -17.94 -2.48 -4.12
N ARG A 149 -18.32 -1.19 -4.14
CA ARG A 149 -17.46 -0.10 -3.62
C ARG A 149 -17.49 -0.06 -2.09
N HIS A 150 -16.32 0.12 -1.48
CA HIS A 150 -16.18 0.22 -0.02
C HIS A 150 -16.92 1.47 0.51
N ASN A 151 -17.50 1.38 1.72
CA ASN A 151 -18.24 2.46 2.40
C ASN A 151 -19.46 3.01 1.64
N ARG A 152 -20.11 2.22 0.78
CA ARG A 152 -21.41 2.59 0.21
C ARG A 152 -22.54 1.75 0.79
N GLU A 153 -23.68 2.39 1.02
CA GLU A 153 -24.91 1.68 1.32
C GLU A 153 -25.31 0.81 0.13
N LYS A 154 -25.66 -0.44 0.42
CA LYS A 154 -26.01 -1.40 -0.63
C LYS A 154 -27.44 -1.15 -1.07
N ALA A 155 -27.62 -0.89 -2.36
CA ALA A 155 -28.94 -0.85 -2.97
C ALA A 155 -29.51 -2.27 -3.11
N ILE A 156 -30.72 -2.49 -2.61
CA ILE A 156 -31.45 -3.76 -2.63
C ILE A 156 -32.88 -3.57 -3.13
N GLY A 157 -33.54 -4.64 -3.58
CA GLY A 157 -34.93 -4.61 -4.06
C GLY A 157 -35.06 -4.21 -5.53
N ASN A 158 -36.20 -3.62 -5.91
CA ASN A 158 -36.51 -3.24 -7.29
C ASN A 158 -35.59 -2.10 -7.80
N LEU A 159 -35.43 -2.00 -9.12
CA LEU A 159 -34.75 -0.85 -9.76
C LEU A 159 -35.53 0.43 -9.50
N THR A 160 -34.82 1.49 -9.14
CA THR A 160 -35.38 2.83 -9.01
C THR A 160 -35.44 3.52 -10.37
N ALA A 161 -36.32 4.51 -10.50
CA ALA A 161 -36.40 5.33 -11.72
C ALA A 161 -35.05 5.99 -12.06
N ASN A 162 -34.32 6.45 -11.04
CA ASN A 162 -33.00 7.07 -11.22
C ASN A 162 -31.97 6.09 -11.81
N GLU A 163 -32.01 4.82 -11.41
CA GLU A 163 -31.11 3.80 -11.98
C GLU A 163 -31.42 3.48 -13.43
N LEU A 164 -32.69 3.53 -13.82
CA LEU A 164 -33.11 3.36 -15.22
C LEU A 164 -32.66 4.56 -16.05
N ILE A 165 -32.92 5.78 -15.57
CA ILE A 165 -32.48 7.03 -16.23
C ILE A 165 -30.96 7.06 -16.40
N ASN A 166 -30.20 6.70 -15.37
CA ASN A 166 -28.74 6.69 -15.47
C ASN A 166 -28.22 5.63 -16.44
N ALA A 167 -28.88 4.47 -16.50
CA ALA A 167 -28.54 3.43 -17.47
C ALA A 167 -28.89 3.84 -18.91
N GLU A 168 -29.96 4.58 -19.12
CA GLU A 168 -30.31 5.18 -20.41
C GLU A 168 -29.29 6.24 -20.82
N LYS A 169 -28.99 7.20 -19.93
CA LYS A 169 -27.96 8.23 -20.16
C LYS A 169 -26.61 7.62 -20.51
N TYR A 170 -26.24 6.51 -19.87
CA TYR A 170 -25.03 5.76 -20.23
C TYR A 170 -25.01 5.40 -21.72
N TRP A 171 -26.10 4.84 -22.25
CA TRP A 171 -26.19 4.45 -23.66
C TRP A 171 -26.25 5.63 -24.61
N VAL A 172 -26.98 6.70 -24.26
CA VAL A 172 -26.95 7.95 -25.03
C VAL A 172 -25.52 8.47 -25.15
N ARG A 173 -24.76 8.47 -24.05
CA ARG A 173 -23.35 8.87 -24.07
C ARG A 173 -22.49 7.95 -24.93
N CYS A 174 -22.71 6.63 -24.88
CA CYS A 174 -22.00 5.68 -25.73
C CYS A 174 -22.16 6.05 -27.21
N VAL A 175 -23.41 6.20 -27.65
CA VAL A 175 -23.74 6.53 -29.04
C VAL A 175 -23.17 7.90 -29.42
N GLN A 176 -23.22 8.88 -28.52
CA GLN A 176 -22.63 10.19 -28.78
C GLN A 176 -21.11 10.15 -28.96
N GLN A 177 -20.42 9.33 -28.15
CA GLN A 177 -18.97 9.17 -28.26
C GLN A 177 -18.55 8.39 -29.51
N THR A 178 -19.39 7.49 -30.03
CA THR A 178 -19.06 6.68 -31.22
C THR A 178 -19.48 7.37 -32.52
N GLU A 179 -20.69 7.94 -32.58
CA GLU A 179 -21.24 8.52 -33.81
C GLU A 179 -20.82 9.99 -34.02
N PHE A 180 -20.51 10.71 -32.93
CA PHE A 180 -20.10 12.12 -32.95
C PHE A 180 -18.75 12.31 -32.25
N GLU A 181 -17.81 11.37 -32.43
CA GLU A 181 -16.51 11.36 -31.74
C GLU A 181 -15.77 12.71 -31.85
N THR A 182 -15.72 13.27 -33.06
CA THR A 182 -15.03 14.55 -33.33
C THR A 182 -15.68 15.68 -32.55
N GLU A 183 -16.99 15.86 -32.69
CA GLU A 183 -17.74 16.90 -31.98
C GLU A 183 -17.69 16.71 -30.46
N TYR A 184 -17.73 15.46 -29.99
CA TYR A 184 -17.67 15.13 -28.58
C TYR A 184 -16.37 15.59 -27.95
N GLU A 185 -15.21 15.26 -28.56
CA GLU A 185 -13.91 15.71 -28.06
C GLU A 185 -13.68 17.21 -28.30
N GLU A 186 -14.19 17.80 -29.38
CA GLU A 186 -14.18 19.24 -29.61
C GLU A 186 -14.91 20.00 -28.49
N ILE A 187 -16.12 19.59 -28.12
CA ILE A 187 -16.88 20.25 -27.06
C ILE A 187 -16.24 20.00 -25.69
N LYS A 188 -15.78 18.76 -25.44
CA LYS A 188 -15.17 18.37 -24.17
C LYS A 188 -13.89 19.15 -23.85
N TYR A 189 -13.05 19.45 -24.85
CA TYR A 189 -11.78 20.16 -24.62
C TYR A 189 -11.78 21.62 -25.08
N HIS A 190 -12.48 21.93 -26.17
CA HIS A 190 -12.43 23.25 -26.83
C HIS A 190 -13.73 24.04 -26.67
N LYS A 191 -14.75 23.48 -25.99
CA LYS A 191 -16.03 24.11 -25.63
C LYS A 191 -16.94 24.50 -26.81
N SER A 192 -16.53 24.22 -28.04
CA SER A 192 -17.34 24.51 -29.24
C SER A 192 -16.90 23.63 -30.40
N VAL A 193 -17.84 23.29 -31.27
CA VAL A 193 -17.55 22.54 -32.51
C VAL A 193 -17.11 23.45 -33.64
N THR A 194 -16.44 22.88 -34.63
CA THR A 194 -16.05 23.58 -35.86
C THR A 194 -17.25 23.96 -36.74
N ARG A 195 -17.12 25.03 -37.54
CA ARG A 195 -18.17 25.49 -38.48
C ARG A 195 -18.55 24.47 -39.55
N SER A 196 -17.70 23.49 -39.80
CA SER A 196 -17.95 22.38 -40.73
C SER A 196 -18.82 21.28 -40.14
N SER A 197 -18.97 21.21 -38.80
CA SER A 197 -19.81 20.20 -38.16
C SER A 197 -21.29 20.42 -38.49
N LYS A 198 -22.01 19.33 -38.69
CA LYS A 198 -23.48 19.34 -38.83
C LYS A 198 -24.17 19.82 -37.55
N LEU A 199 -23.50 19.73 -36.40
CA LEU A 199 -24.03 20.19 -35.13
C LEU A 199 -23.77 21.68 -34.88
N PHE A 200 -22.93 22.37 -35.67
CA PHE A 200 -22.55 23.76 -35.40
C PHE A 200 -23.73 24.72 -35.22
N SER A 201 -24.75 24.60 -36.06
CA SER A 201 -25.95 25.45 -36.00
C SER A 201 -26.83 25.17 -34.78
N LEU A 202 -26.67 24.02 -34.12
CA LEU A 202 -27.41 23.64 -32.92
C LEU A 202 -26.78 24.19 -31.64
N ASN A 203 -25.60 24.82 -31.74
CA ASN A 203 -24.84 25.33 -30.60
C ASN A 203 -24.65 24.29 -29.47
N PRO A 204 -24.08 23.11 -29.79
CA PRO A 204 -24.06 21.97 -28.89
C PRO A 204 -23.16 22.26 -27.68
N MET A 205 -23.61 21.79 -26.53
CA MET A 205 -22.93 21.95 -25.25
C MET A 205 -22.89 20.63 -24.49
N MET A 206 -21.96 20.52 -23.54
CA MET A 206 -21.83 19.35 -22.67
C MET A 206 -22.60 19.58 -21.37
N THR A 207 -23.50 18.66 -21.05
CA THR A 207 -24.18 18.60 -19.74
C THR A 207 -23.24 18.11 -18.64
N GLU A 208 -23.65 18.29 -17.37
CA GLU A 208 -22.91 17.77 -16.20
C GLU A 208 -22.75 16.24 -16.22
N ASP A 209 -23.71 15.53 -16.84
CA ASP A 209 -23.69 14.07 -16.98
C ASP A 209 -22.78 13.58 -18.14
N GLY A 210 -22.17 14.52 -18.87
CA GLY A 210 -21.30 14.21 -20.01
C GLY A 210 -22.06 13.84 -21.28
N LEU A 211 -23.29 14.33 -21.44
CA LEU A 211 -24.08 14.23 -22.67
C LEU A 211 -23.97 15.51 -23.49
N LEU A 212 -23.90 15.36 -24.81
CA LEU A 212 -24.06 16.43 -25.78
C LEU A 212 -25.55 16.80 -25.89
N CYS A 213 -25.85 18.09 -25.82
CA CYS A 213 -27.19 18.65 -26.00
C CYS A 213 -27.15 19.93 -26.83
#